data_AF-A0A2V2EQU5-F1
#
_entry.id   AF-A0A2V2EQU5-F1
#
_cell.length_a   1.000
_cell.length_b   1.000
_cell.length_c   1.000
_cell.angle_alpha   90.00
_cell.angle_beta   90.00
_cell.angle_gamma   90.00
#
_symmetry.space_group_name_H-M   'P 1'
#
loop_
_entity.id
_entity.type
_entity.pdbx_description
1 polymer ?
#
loop_
_entity_poly.entity_id
_entity_poly.type
_entity_poly.pdbx_seq_one_letter_code
_entity_poly.pdbx_strand_id
1 'polypeptide(L)'
;MKKFLVFLLSIVFVCFAACTPAEPQLDAEYTYKKVSFRKGAGLTLEELAPFLPAMLDKKPIGSISEFEDFLKENLDEYSFNRISEKGVETVYLKPEILSVTLSETELTFKRENQTMSRPFTKEGNNYLTDTEPAFYFSGGEFCTDLSFTENFTVVYHYAL
;
A
#
# COMPACT_ATOMS: atom_id res chain seq x y z
N MET A 1 -34.83 53.98 -13.03
CA MET A 1 -34.96 52.75 -13.86
C MET A 1 -33.80 52.65 -14.84
N LYS A 2 -32.92 51.65 -14.66
CA LYS A 2 -31.94 51.01 -15.59
C LYS A 2 -30.78 50.47 -14.73
N LYS A 3 -30.92 49.25 -14.19
CA LYS A 3 -30.32 47.98 -14.69
C LYS A 3 -28.80 47.97 -14.47
N PHE A 4 -28.27 47.41 -13.38
CA PHE A 4 -27.88 46.00 -13.21
C PHE A 4 -27.15 45.42 -14.44
N LEU A 5 -25.81 45.42 -14.40
CA LEU A 5 -24.85 44.62 -15.19
C LEU A 5 -23.47 45.27 -14.92
N VAL A 6 -22.37 44.65 -14.49
CA VAL A 6 -21.91 43.28 -14.53
C VAL A 6 -21.03 43.11 -13.29
N PHE A 7 -21.55 42.38 -12.31
CA PHE A 7 -20.78 41.73 -11.26
C PHE A 7 -20.45 40.36 -11.84
N LEU A 8 -19.24 40.15 -12.35
CA LEU A 8 -18.65 38.81 -12.54
C LEU A 8 -17.20 39.01 -13.02
N LEU A 9 -16.33 39.40 -12.09
CA LEU A 9 -14.92 39.05 -12.22
C LEU A 9 -14.88 37.54 -11.99
N SER A 10 -15.05 36.79 -13.08
CA SER A 10 -15.02 35.33 -13.08
C SER A 10 -13.63 34.89 -12.65
N ILE A 11 -13.53 34.59 -11.36
CA ILE A 11 -12.50 33.79 -10.74
C ILE A 11 -12.50 32.45 -11.48
N VAL A 12 -11.68 32.35 -12.52
CA VAL A 12 -11.30 31.08 -13.14
C VAL A 12 -10.29 30.45 -12.19
N PHE A 13 -10.79 29.91 -11.08
CA PHE A 13 -10.10 28.85 -10.35
C PHE A 13 -10.17 27.63 -11.26
N VAL A 14 -9.15 27.46 -12.11
CA VAL A 14 -8.84 26.15 -12.67
C VAL A 14 -8.38 25.31 -11.48
N CYS A 15 -9.31 24.63 -10.83
CA CYS A 15 -8.98 23.49 -10.02
C CYS A 15 -8.39 22.44 -10.96
N PHE A 16 -7.06 22.47 -11.13
CA PHE A 16 -6.32 21.27 -11.48
C PHE A 16 -6.46 20.32 -10.28
N ALA A 17 -7.63 19.70 -10.15
CA ALA A 17 -7.67 18.39 -9.54
C ALA A 17 -6.80 17.54 -10.45
N ALA A 18 -5.56 17.31 -10.04
CA ALA A 18 -4.71 16.31 -10.66
C ALA A 18 -5.50 15.00 -10.56
N CYS A 19 -6.25 14.66 -11.60
CA CYS A 19 -6.91 13.38 -11.71
C CYS A 19 -5.78 12.36 -11.68
N THR A 20 -5.67 11.65 -10.56
CA THR A 20 -4.78 10.52 -10.46
C THR A 20 -5.14 9.54 -11.58
N PRO A 21 -4.13 9.01 -12.31
CA PRO A 21 -4.41 8.16 -13.45
C PRO A 21 -5.24 6.95 -12.99
N ALA A 22 -6.28 6.63 -13.77
CA ALA A 22 -7.16 5.51 -13.51
C ALA A 22 -6.54 4.16 -13.93
N GLU A 23 -5.54 4.20 -14.83
CA GLU A 23 -4.81 3.04 -15.32
C GLU A 23 -3.29 3.25 -15.25
N PRO A 24 -2.51 2.18 -15.10
CA PRO A 24 -1.05 2.26 -15.03
C PRO A 24 -0.38 2.66 -16.36
N GLN A 25 0.71 3.39 -16.21
CA GLN A 25 1.82 3.59 -17.13
C GLN A 25 2.38 2.27 -17.69
N LEU A 26 2.08 1.85 -18.93
CA LEU A 26 2.84 0.74 -19.54
C LEU A 26 4.32 1.10 -19.66
N ASP A 27 5.18 0.12 -19.37
CA ASP A 27 6.64 0.17 -19.38
C ASP A 27 7.25 1.24 -18.46
N ALA A 28 6.44 1.82 -17.56
CA ALA A 28 6.91 2.76 -16.56
C ALA A 28 7.29 2.03 -15.26
N GLU A 29 8.37 2.49 -14.62
CA GLU A 29 8.86 1.94 -13.36
C GLU A 29 8.23 2.67 -12.18
N TYR A 30 7.43 1.94 -11.40
CA TYR A 30 6.84 2.40 -10.15
C TYR A 30 7.73 1.96 -8.99
N THR A 31 8.36 2.90 -8.31
CA THR A 31 9.29 2.62 -7.21
C THR A 31 8.58 2.69 -5.86
N TYR A 32 8.99 1.84 -4.92
CA TYR A 32 8.50 1.89 -3.54
C TYR A 32 8.60 3.32 -2.99
N LYS A 33 7.51 3.80 -2.41
CA LYS A 33 7.38 5.18 -1.96
C LYS A 33 7.05 5.30 -0.48
N LYS A 34 6.08 4.51 -0.01
CA LYS A 34 5.53 4.62 1.34
C LYS A 34 4.77 3.37 1.73
N VAL A 35 4.49 3.28 3.02
CA VAL A 35 3.51 2.37 3.58
C VAL A 35 2.26 3.13 4.03
N SER A 36 1.11 2.48 3.99
CA SER A 36 -0.11 2.92 4.68
C SER A 36 -0.84 1.74 5.32
N PHE A 37 -1.97 2.00 5.97
CA PHE A 37 -2.71 0.98 6.71
C PHE A 37 -4.17 0.99 6.32
N ARG A 38 -4.72 -0.20 6.07
CA ARG A 38 -6.15 -0.43 5.89
C ARG A 38 -6.70 -1.09 7.14
N LYS A 39 -7.80 -0.53 7.65
CA LYS A 39 -8.47 -0.95 8.88
C LYS A 39 -9.91 -1.34 8.57
N GLY A 40 -10.29 -2.54 8.97
CA GLY A 40 -11.67 -3.01 9.00
C GLY A 40 -12.50 -2.24 10.03
N ALA A 41 -13.80 -2.16 9.79
CA ALA A 41 -14.71 -1.56 10.76
C ALA A 41 -14.72 -2.40 12.05
N GLY A 42 -14.54 -1.76 13.20
CA GLY A 42 -14.57 -2.43 14.49
C GLY A 42 -13.25 -3.08 14.93
N LEU A 43 -12.16 -2.94 14.16
CA LEU A 43 -10.84 -3.41 14.55
C LEU A 43 -10.47 -2.92 15.96
N THR A 44 -10.11 -3.86 16.83
CA THR A 44 -9.64 -3.60 18.19
C THR A 44 -8.14 -3.84 18.31
N LEU A 45 -7.52 -3.25 19.33
CA LEU A 45 -6.10 -3.52 19.62
C LEU A 45 -5.87 -4.96 20.08
N GLU A 46 -6.86 -5.58 20.72
CA GLU A 46 -6.79 -6.96 21.20
C GLU A 46 -6.60 -7.96 20.06
N GLU A 47 -7.27 -7.74 18.92
CA GLU A 47 -7.05 -8.53 17.70
C GLU A 47 -5.60 -8.44 17.18
N LEU A 48 -4.91 -7.36 17.51
CA LEU A 48 -3.51 -7.14 17.12
C LEU A 48 -2.52 -7.61 18.18
N ALA A 49 -2.98 -8.08 19.35
CA ALA A 49 -2.12 -8.50 20.45
C ALA A 49 -1.02 -9.50 20.05
N PRO A 50 -1.26 -10.49 19.15
CA PRO A 50 -0.21 -11.41 18.69
C PRO A 50 0.94 -10.72 17.93
N PHE A 51 0.70 -9.53 17.40
CA PHE A 51 1.66 -8.75 16.63
C PHE A 51 2.24 -7.57 17.42
N LEU A 52 1.74 -7.29 18.63
CA LEU A 52 2.33 -6.20 19.40
C LEU A 52 3.77 -6.58 19.80
N PRO A 53 4.74 -5.67 19.63
CA PRO A 53 6.12 -5.92 20.02
C PRO A 53 6.19 -6.20 21.53
N ALA A 54 7.03 -7.15 21.91
CA ALA A 54 7.35 -7.38 23.32
C ALA A 54 8.18 -6.21 23.85
N MET A 55 7.53 -5.25 24.51
CA MET A 55 8.19 -4.07 25.05
C MET A 55 8.78 -4.38 26.44
N LEU A 56 10.05 -4.74 26.49
CA LEU A 56 10.89 -4.60 27.68
C LEU A 56 11.39 -3.14 27.67
N ASP A 57 11.02 -2.33 28.65
CA ASP A 57 11.51 -0.96 28.90
C ASP A 57 10.88 0.22 28.12
N LYS A 58 9.92 0.00 27.23
CA LYS A 58 9.15 1.08 26.56
C LYS A 58 7.70 1.13 27.03
N LYS A 59 7.07 2.31 26.89
CA LYS A 59 5.62 2.49 27.09
C LYS A 59 4.87 1.46 26.23
N PRO A 60 3.94 0.69 26.80
CA PRO A 60 3.10 -0.22 26.03
C PRO A 60 2.33 0.53 24.95
N ILE A 61 2.19 -0.08 23.78
CA ILE A 61 1.32 0.40 22.72
C ILE A 61 -0.12 0.23 23.20
N GLY A 62 -0.83 1.35 23.34
CA GLY A 62 -2.17 1.43 23.90
C GLY A 62 -3.26 1.75 22.87
N SER A 63 -2.89 1.93 21.60
CA SER A 63 -3.86 2.16 20.52
C SER A 63 -3.36 1.63 19.17
N ILE A 64 -4.29 1.43 18.24
CA ILE A 64 -3.97 1.04 16.86
C ILE A 64 -3.10 2.12 16.18
N SER A 65 -3.34 3.41 16.45
CA SER A 65 -2.51 4.48 15.89
C SER A 65 -1.06 4.42 16.39
N GLU A 66 -0.85 4.17 17.68
CA GLU A 66 0.50 3.99 18.23
C GLU A 66 1.17 2.75 17.62
N PHE A 67 0.41 1.70 17.27
CA PHE A 67 0.94 0.55 16.56
C PHE A 67 1.34 0.88 15.12
N GLU A 68 0.51 1.62 14.39
CA GLU A 68 0.83 2.10 13.04
C GLU A 68 2.11 2.93 12.99
N ASP A 69 2.29 3.82 13.97
CA ASP A 69 3.49 4.65 14.08
C ASP A 69 4.72 3.79 14.41
N PHE A 70 4.58 2.83 15.34
CA PHE A 70 5.63 1.84 15.61
C PHE A 70 6.02 1.07 14.34
N LEU A 71 5.06 0.58 13.55
CA LEU A 71 5.34 -0.17 12.33
C LEU A 71 6.08 0.69 11.29
N LYS A 72 5.67 1.95 11.09
CA LYS A 72 6.36 2.89 10.19
C LYS A 72 7.81 3.14 10.61
N GLU A 73 8.05 3.31 11.92
CA GLU A 73 9.39 3.57 12.46
C GLU A 73 10.32 2.36 12.38
N ASN A 74 9.77 1.15 12.32
CA ASN A 74 10.52 -0.11 12.39
C ASN A 74 10.36 -0.94 11.11
N LEU A 75 10.02 -0.33 9.97
CA LEU A 75 9.80 -1.01 8.68
C LEU A 75 10.93 -1.97 8.31
N ASP A 76 12.19 -1.58 8.53
CA ASP A 76 13.35 -2.34 8.08
C ASP A 76 13.69 -3.56 8.95
N GLU A 77 13.24 -3.57 10.21
CA GLU A 77 13.69 -4.52 11.23
C GLU A 77 12.54 -5.36 11.80
N TYR A 78 11.32 -4.82 11.79
CA TYR A 78 10.20 -5.47 12.42
C TYR A 78 9.77 -6.72 11.65
N SER A 79 9.58 -7.78 12.40
CA SER A 79 9.04 -9.05 11.92
C SER A 79 8.06 -9.62 12.93
N PHE A 80 7.16 -10.46 12.44
CA PHE A 80 6.18 -11.16 13.26
C PHE A 80 6.01 -12.59 12.77
N ASN A 81 5.49 -13.43 13.65
CA ASN A 81 5.20 -14.81 13.32
C ASN A 81 3.73 -14.94 12.89
N ARG A 82 3.50 -15.51 11.72
CA ARG A 82 2.17 -15.81 11.18
C ARG A 82 1.97 -17.32 11.14
N ILE A 83 0.80 -17.78 11.56
CA ILE A 83 0.40 -19.18 11.41
C ILE A 83 -0.16 -19.36 10.00
N SER A 84 0.41 -20.29 9.24
CA SER A 84 -0.06 -20.73 7.93
C SER A 84 -0.31 -22.24 7.94
N GLU A 85 -0.86 -22.78 6.85
CA GLU A 85 -1.07 -24.23 6.68
C GLU A 85 0.22 -25.04 6.78
N LYS A 86 1.38 -24.41 6.55
CA LYS A 86 2.71 -25.04 6.59
C LYS A 86 3.39 -24.90 7.96
N GLY A 87 2.74 -24.27 8.93
CA GLY A 87 3.27 -24.05 10.29
C GLY A 87 3.41 -22.57 10.61
N VAL A 88 4.42 -22.24 11.44
CA VAL A 88 4.72 -20.85 11.80
C VAL A 88 5.74 -20.29 10.83
N GLU A 89 5.44 -19.16 10.20
CA GLU A 89 6.34 -18.43 9.33
C GLU A 89 6.72 -17.10 9.95
N THR A 90 7.97 -16.68 9.79
CA THR A 90 8.42 -15.35 10.15
C THR A 90 8.26 -14.43 8.95
N VAL A 91 7.46 -13.38 9.12
CA VAL A 91 7.16 -12.37 8.10
C VAL A 91 7.87 -11.08 8.47
N TYR A 92 8.67 -10.57 7.54
CA TYR A 92 9.34 -9.28 7.68
C TYR A 92 8.48 -8.17 7.08
N LEU A 93 8.46 -7.01 7.75
CA LEU A 93 7.74 -5.83 7.27
C LEU A 93 8.52 -5.06 6.20
N LYS A 94 9.83 -5.29 6.09
CA LYS A 94 10.67 -4.65 5.09
C LYS A 94 10.11 -4.95 3.69
N PRO A 95 9.83 -3.93 2.86
CA PRO A 95 9.35 -4.17 1.51
C PRO A 95 10.45 -4.88 0.70
N GLU A 96 10.19 -6.13 0.31
CA GLU A 96 11.15 -6.90 -0.51
C GLU A 96 11.21 -6.41 -1.96
N ILE A 97 10.11 -5.83 -2.44
CA ILE A 97 9.98 -5.31 -3.80
C ILE A 97 10.31 -3.83 -3.76
N LEU A 98 11.28 -3.45 -4.58
CA LEU A 98 11.79 -2.09 -4.72
C LEU A 98 11.07 -1.34 -5.83
N SER A 99 10.68 -2.03 -6.91
CA SER A 99 9.93 -1.43 -8.00
C SER A 99 9.10 -2.45 -8.79
N VAL A 100 8.12 -1.93 -9.52
CA VAL A 100 7.18 -2.66 -10.36
C VAL A 100 7.07 -1.98 -11.72
N THR A 101 7.11 -2.76 -12.79
CA THR A 101 6.87 -2.32 -14.16
C THR A 101 5.83 -3.23 -14.79
N LEU A 102 4.79 -2.62 -15.37
CA LEU A 102 3.75 -3.34 -16.10
C LEU A 102 4.02 -3.22 -17.60
N SER A 103 4.12 -4.34 -18.31
CA SER A 103 4.08 -4.40 -19.77
C SER A 103 2.71 -4.93 -20.24
N GLU A 104 2.54 -5.09 -21.56
CA GLU A 104 1.31 -5.63 -22.13
C GLU A 104 0.94 -7.03 -21.60
N THR A 105 1.94 -7.86 -21.30
CA THR A 105 1.72 -9.28 -20.93
C THR A 105 2.37 -9.68 -19.62
N GLU A 106 3.26 -8.87 -19.07
CA GLU A 106 4.03 -9.24 -17.87
C GLU A 106 4.05 -8.13 -16.82
N LEU A 107 4.09 -8.57 -15.56
CA LEU A 107 4.42 -7.72 -14.43
C LEU A 107 5.85 -8.06 -13.99
N THR A 108 6.72 -7.07 -14.06
CA THR A 108 8.12 -7.18 -13.66
C THR A 108 8.30 -6.50 -12.32
N PHE A 109 8.92 -7.18 -11.36
CA PHE A 109 9.26 -6.58 -10.07
C PHE A 109 10.73 -6.81 -9.72
N LYS A 110 11.35 -5.76 -9.18
CA LYS A 110 12.75 -5.77 -8.76
C LYS A 110 12.85 -5.92 -7.24
N ARG A 111 13.77 -6.75 -6.81
CA ARG A 111 14.26 -6.93 -5.43
C ARG A 111 15.76 -6.62 -5.41
N GLU A 112 16.37 -6.47 -4.24
CA GLU A 112 17.79 -6.08 -4.11
C GLU A 112 18.75 -6.90 -5.01
N ASN A 113 18.53 -8.21 -5.13
CA ASN A 113 19.42 -9.12 -5.86
C ASN A 113 18.75 -9.85 -7.03
N GLN A 114 17.53 -9.48 -7.40
CA GLN A 114 16.76 -10.22 -8.38
C GLN A 114 15.75 -9.34 -9.12
N THR A 115 15.60 -9.56 -10.42
CA THR A 115 14.45 -9.08 -11.19
C THR A 115 13.65 -10.28 -11.66
N MET A 116 12.34 -10.23 -11.50
CA MET A 116 11.43 -11.30 -11.90
C MET A 116 10.35 -10.71 -12.79
N SER A 117 10.12 -11.33 -13.95
CA SER A 117 8.99 -11.03 -14.82
C SER A 117 8.05 -12.23 -14.84
N ARG A 118 6.75 -11.96 -14.74
CA ARG A 118 5.71 -12.98 -14.69
C ARG A 118 4.51 -12.54 -15.55
N PRO A 119 3.87 -13.47 -16.28
CA PRO A 119 2.58 -13.19 -16.87
C PRO A 119 1.56 -12.87 -15.77
N PHE A 120 0.56 -12.07 -16.09
CA PHE A 120 -0.50 -11.70 -15.15
C PHE A 120 -1.90 -11.88 -15.75
N THR A 121 -2.88 -12.03 -14.88
CA THR A 121 -4.30 -11.92 -15.20
C THR A 121 -4.84 -10.61 -14.63
N LYS A 122 -5.54 -9.80 -15.45
CA LYS A 122 -6.18 -8.56 -15.01
C LYS A 122 -7.60 -8.86 -14.51
N GLU A 123 -7.88 -8.52 -13.27
CA GLU A 123 -9.22 -8.64 -12.66
C GLU A 123 -9.63 -7.29 -12.03
N GLY A 124 -10.36 -6.49 -12.81
CA GLY A 124 -10.65 -5.10 -12.44
C GLY A 124 -9.35 -4.30 -12.32
N ASN A 125 -9.05 -3.85 -11.11
CA ASN A 125 -7.80 -3.11 -10.80
C ASN A 125 -6.66 -4.03 -10.32
N ASN A 126 -6.90 -5.34 -10.21
CA ASN A 126 -5.90 -6.30 -9.76
C ASN A 126 -5.09 -6.87 -10.93
N TYR A 127 -3.81 -7.10 -10.67
CA TYR A 127 -2.83 -7.69 -11.57
C TYR A 127 -2.25 -8.92 -10.86
N LEU A 128 -2.85 -10.08 -11.13
CA LEU A 128 -2.61 -11.32 -10.40
C LEU A 128 -1.58 -12.17 -11.15
N THR A 129 -0.50 -12.52 -10.49
CA THR A 129 0.49 -13.50 -10.98
C THR A 129 0.22 -14.88 -10.38
N ASP A 130 0.75 -15.94 -11.01
CA ASP A 130 0.56 -17.33 -10.54
C ASP A 130 1.08 -17.61 -9.12
N THR A 131 1.95 -16.72 -8.61
CA THR A 131 2.48 -16.74 -7.25
C THR A 131 2.34 -15.35 -6.62
N GLU A 132 2.44 -15.26 -5.29
CA GLU A 132 2.65 -13.97 -4.63
C GLU A 132 3.89 -13.25 -5.21
N PRO A 133 3.87 -11.92 -5.26
CA PRO A 133 2.88 -11.00 -4.70
C PRO A 133 1.80 -10.58 -5.70
N ALA A 134 0.57 -10.39 -5.20
CA ALA A 134 -0.51 -9.79 -5.99
C ALA A 134 -0.41 -8.25 -5.91
N PHE A 135 -0.63 -7.58 -7.04
CA PHE A 135 -0.69 -6.12 -7.11
C PHE A 135 -2.07 -5.64 -7.49
N TYR A 136 -2.41 -4.43 -7.07
CA TYR A 136 -3.53 -3.69 -7.61
C TYR A 136 -3.15 -2.24 -7.88
N PHE A 137 -3.83 -1.62 -8.84
CA PHE A 137 -3.62 -0.23 -9.19
C PHE A 137 -4.71 0.65 -8.58
N SER A 138 -4.31 1.66 -7.81
CA SER A 138 -5.24 2.55 -7.14
C SER A 138 -4.63 3.94 -6.95
N GLY A 139 -5.36 4.97 -7.32
CA GLY A 139 -4.94 6.36 -7.11
C GLY A 139 -3.63 6.72 -7.81
N GLY A 140 -3.33 6.10 -8.95
CA GLY A 140 -2.10 6.32 -9.70
C GLY A 140 -0.88 5.58 -9.16
N GLU A 141 -1.05 4.69 -8.19
CA GLU A 141 0.01 3.90 -7.57
C GLU A 141 -0.27 2.40 -7.77
N PHE A 142 0.79 1.60 -7.92
CA PHE A 142 0.69 0.17 -7.65
C PHE A 142 0.74 -0.04 -6.14
N CYS A 143 -0.04 -1.01 -5.67
CA CYS A 143 -0.11 -1.38 -4.27
C CYS A 143 0.00 -2.89 -4.10
N THR A 144 0.59 -3.33 -2.98
CA THR A 144 0.51 -4.72 -2.54
C THR A 144 0.26 -4.75 -1.03
N ASP A 145 -0.48 -5.77 -0.59
CA ASP A 145 -1.04 -5.87 0.75
C ASP A 145 -0.29 -6.94 1.55
N LEU A 146 0.08 -6.61 2.79
CA LEU A 146 0.50 -7.56 3.80
C LEU A 146 -0.51 -7.55 4.95
N SER A 147 -1.35 -8.57 4.99
CA SER A 147 -2.38 -8.72 6.01
C SER A 147 -1.82 -9.35 7.29
N PHE A 148 -2.03 -8.66 8.41
CA PHE A 148 -1.78 -9.17 9.75
C PHE A 148 -3.00 -9.97 10.21
N THR A 149 -4.19 -9.38 10.03
CA THR A 149 -5.49 -10.00 10.27
C THR A 149 -6.41 -9.71 9.08
N GLU A 150 -7.63 -10.24 9.11
CA GLU A 150 -8.68 -9.86 8.15
C GLU A 150 -9.04 -8.36 8.21
N ASN A 151 -8.80 -7.72 9.36
CA ASN A 151 -9.21 -6.34 9.63
C ASN A 151 -8.03 -5.37 9.69
N PHE A 152 -6.79 -5.83 9.56
CA PHE A 152 -5.60 -4.96 9.58
C PHE A 152 -4.58 -5.39 8.54
N THR A 153 -4.36 -4.49 7.58
CA THR A 153 -3.47 -4.72 6.44
C THR A 153 -2.51 -3.56 6.31
N VAL A 154 -1.24 -3.89 6.12
CA VAL A 154 -0.19 -2.98 5.71
C VAL A 154 -0.20 -2.90 4.18
N VAL A 155 -0.21 -1.70 3.62
CA VAL A 155 -0.24 -1.47 2.18
C VAL A 155 1.07 -0.81 1.75
N TYR A 156 1.83 -1.47 0.89
CA TYR A 156 3.02 -0.88 0.28
C TYR A 156 2.63 -0.19 -1.03
N HIS A 157 3.08 1.05 -1.20
CA HIS A 157 2.74 1.89 -2.34
C HIS A 157 3.96 2.10 -3.24
N TYR A 158 3.73 1.96 -4.54
CA TYR A 158 4.71 2.12 -5.61
C TYR A 158 4.21 3.20 -6.55
N ALA A 159 5.00 4.25 -6.76
CA ALA A 159 4.64 5.40 -7.58
C ALA A 159 5.70 5.66 -8.64
N LEU A 160 5.29 6.33 -9.72
CA LEU A 160 6.20 6.90 -10.71
C LEU A 160 7.17 7.92 -10.09
#